data_AF-A0A3M1S554-F1
#
_entry.id   AF-A0A3M1S554-F1
#
_cell.length_a   1.000
_cell.length_b   1.000
_cell.length_c   1.000
_cell.angle_alpha   90.00
_cell.angle_beta   90.00
_cell.angle_gamma   90.00
#
_symmetry.space_group_name_H-M   'P 1'
#
loop_
_entity.id
_entity.type
_entity.pdbx_description
1 polymer ?
#
loop_
_entity_poly.entity_id
_entity_poly.type
_entity_poly.pdbx_seq_one_letter_code
_entity_poly.pdbx_strand_id
1 'polypeptide(L)' 'MIETDSYAIKPLTLQEAILELESGDNHFLVFRNANDHEKIAVIYRRKDGNYGLIKP' A
#
# COMPACT_ATOMS: atom_id res chain seq x y z
N MET A 1 3.91 8.00 21.67
CA MET A 1 5.05 7.32 21.03
C MET A 1 4.62 6.94 19.63
N ILE A 2 5.37 7.37 18.61
CA ILE A 2 5.07 7.06 17.22
C ILE A 2 5.81 5.76 16.89
N GLU A 3 5.09 4.65 16.84
CA GLU A 3 5.61 3.39 16.29
C GLU A 3 5.87 3.61 14.80
N THR A 4 7.14 3.80 14.47
CA THR A 4 7.58 3.91 13.09
C THR A 4 8.03 2.51 12.69
N ASP A 5 7.08 1.69 12.25
CA ASP A 5 7.43 0.42 11.62
C ASP A 5 8.03 0.74 10.26
N SER A 6 9.36 0.71 10.19
CA SER A 6 10.12 0.92 8.97
C SER A 6 9.97 -0.31 8.09
N TYR A 7 8.79 -0.48 7.50
CA TYR A 7 8.56 -1.46 6.47
C TYR A 7 9.48 -1.12 5.31
N ALA A 8 10.47 -1.96 5.03
CA ALA A 8 11.35 -1.79 3.89
C ALA A 8 10.46 -1.69 2.64
N ILE A 9 10.31 -0.49 2.09
CA ILE A 9 9.37 -0.22 0.99
C ILE A 9 9.93 -0.88 -0.27
N LYS A 10 9.67 -2.17 -0.41
CA LYS A 10 10.03 -2.94 -1.60
C LYS A 10 9.17 -2.46 -2.77
N PRO A 11 9.71 -2.47 -4.00
CA PRO A 11 8.89 -2.28 -5.18
C PRO A 11 7.91 -3.45 -5.27
N LEU A 12 6.61 -3.16 -5.09
CA LEU A 12 5.51 -4.11 -5.28
C LEU A 12 4.63 -3.66 -6.45
N THR A 13 3.93 -4.62 -7.05
CA THR A 13 2.86 -4.30 -7.99
C THR A 13 1.57 -3.98 -7.23
N LEU A 14 0.63 -3.30 -7.88
CA LEU A 14 -0.69 -3.01 -7.30
C LEU A 14 -1.38 -4.27 -6.77
N GLN A 15 -1.28 -5.39 -7.50
CA GLN A 15 -1.91 -6.66 -7.12
C GLN A 15 -1.25 -7.28 -5.88
N GLU A 16 0.08 -7.27 -5.83
CA GLU A 16 0.84 -7.75 -4.67
C GLU A 16 0.51 -6.91 -3.42
N ALA A 17 0.40 -5.59 -3.59
CA ALA A 17 0.03 -4.68 -2.51
C ALA A 17 -1.41 -4.91 -2.01
N ILE A 18 -2.34 -5.28 -2.89
CA ILE A 18 -3.71 -5.67 -2.49
C ILE A 18 -3.67 -6.95 -1.66
N LEU A 19 -2.91 -7.96 -2.11
CA LEU A 19 -2.79 -9.23 -1.42
C LEU A 19 -2.19 -9.06 -0.02
N GLU A 20 -1.17 -8.20 0.12
CA GLU A 20 -0.54 -7.90 1.40
C GLU A 20 -1.50 -7.11 2.33
N LEU A 21 -2.27 -6.18 1.77
CA LEU A 21 -3.33 -5.45 2.49
C LEU A 21 -4.46 -6.38 2.94
N GLU A 22 -4.84 -7.38 2.14
CA GLU A 22 -5.86 -8.37 2.51
C GLU A 22 -5.35 -9.38 3.54
N SER A 23 -4.04 -9.65 3.56
CA SER A 23 -3.41 -10.56 4.51
C SER A 23 -3.13 -9.92 5.88
N GLY A 24 -3.09 -8.60 5.96
CA GLY A 24 -2.92 -7.85 7.20
C GLY A 24 -4.24 -7.26 7.71
N ASP A 25 -4.33 -7.03 9.02
CA ASP A 25 -5.42 -6.25 9.63
C ASP A 25 -5.32 -4.73 9.32
N ASN A 26 -4.40 -4.33 8.44
CA ASN A 26 -4.12 -2.93 8.13
C ASN A 26 -5.07 -2.39 7.05
N HIS A 27 -5.71 -1.26 7.32
CA HIS A 27 -6.63 -0.61 6.37
C HIS A 27 -5.94 0.16 5.23
N PHE A 28 -4.62 0.34 5.30
CA PHE A 28 -3.81 1.00 4.28
C PHE A 28 -2.40 0.40 4.23
N LEU A 29 -1.81 0.42 3.04
CA LEU A 29 -0.48 -0.09 2.75
C LEU A 29 0.26 0.88 1.83
N VAL A 30 1.46 1.27 2.23
CA VAL A 30 2.34 2.16 1.47
C VAL A 30 3.38 1.29 0.77
N PHE A 31 3.46 1.38 -0.56
CA PHE A 31 4.40 0.59 -1.36
C PHE A 31 5.00 1.45 -2.47
N ARG A 32 6.11 1.00 -3.06
CA ARG A 32 6.62 1.60 -4.30
C ARG A 32 6.04 0.85 -5.48
N ASN A 33 5.35 1.54 -6.36
CA ASN A 33 4.77 0.92 -7.54
C ASN A 33 5.87 0.65 -8.57
N ALA A 34 6.21 -0.62 -8.76
CA ALA A 34 7.21 -1.05 -9.75
C ALA A 34 6.84 -0.64 -11.19
N ASN A 35 5.54 -0.53 -11.50
CA ASN A 35 5.07 -0.16 -12.84
C ASN A 35 5.03 1.35 -13.09
N ASP A 36 5.12 2.19 -12.04
CA ASP A 36 4.97 3.65 -12.13
C ASP A 36 6.26 4.31 -11.64
N HIS A 37 7.40 3.98 -12.28
CA HIS A 37 8.70 4.62 -12.00
C HIS A 37 9.19 4.50 -10.54
N GLU A 38 8.81 3.42 -9.85
CA GLU A 38 9.14 3.21 -8.42
C GLU A 38 8.57 4.33 -7.52
N LYS A 39 7.54 5.04 -7.98
CA LYS A 39 6.87 6.06 -7.19
C LYS A 39 6.17 5.44 -6.00
N ILE A 40 6.14 6.20 -4.92
CA ILE A 40 5.38 5.84 -3.73
C ILE A 40 3.91 5.86 -4.08
N ALA A 41 3.20 4.79 -3.77
CA ALA A 41 1.76 4.69 -3.88
C ALA A 41 1.21 4.17 -2.55
N VAL A 42 0.04 4.70 -2.18
CA VAL A 42 -0.66 4.25 -0.98
C VAL A 42 -1.96 3.60 -1.41
N ILE A 43 -2.13 2.32 -1.13
CA ILE A 43 -3.41 1.64 -1.31
C ILE A 43 -4.15 1.60 0.02
N TYR A 44 -5.45 1.82 0.00
CA TYR A 44 -6.28 1.75 1.20
C TYR A 44 -7.68 1.23 0.88
N ARG A 45 -8.28 0.55 1.85
CA ARG A 45 -9.66 0.07 1.73
C ARG A 45 -10.62 1.18 2.11
N ARG A 46 -11.52 1.54 1.20
CA ARG A 46 -12.62 2.46 1.51
C ARG A 46 -13.72 1.71 2.25
N LYS A 47 -14.46 2.42 3.10
CA LYS A 47 -15.66 1.89 3.80
C LYS A 47 -16.74 1.36 2.86
N ASP A 48 -16.69 1.75 1.60
CA ASP A 48 -17.61 1.35 0.53
C ASP A 48 -17.27 -0.01 -0.11
N GLY A 49 -16.19 -0.67 0.34
CA GLY A 49 -15.69 -1.92 -0.27
C GLY A 49 -14.81 -1.71 -1.50
N ASN A 50 -14.62 -0.47 -1.95
CA ASN A 50 -13.71 -0.10 -3.03
C ASN A 50 -12.27 0.11 -2.51
N TYR A 51 -11.28 -0.20 -3.36
CA TYR A 51 -9.88 0.09 -3.10
C TYR A 51 -9.49 1.46 -3.68
N GLY A 52 -8.90 2.32 -2.85
CA GLY A 52 -8.37 3.61 -3.26
C GLY A 52 -6.86 3.56 -3.42
N LEU A 53 -6.34 4.19 -4.47
CA LEU A 53 -4.91 4.40 -4.69
C LEU A 53 -4.60 5.90 -4.59
N ILE A 54 -3.66 6.28 -3.72
CA ILE A 54 -3.13 7.64 -3.62
C ILE A 54 -1.74 7.67 -4.23
N LYS A 55 -1.52 8.62 -5.14
CA LYS A 55 -0.20 8.92 -5.72
C LYS A 55 0.17 10.36 -5.30
N PRO A 56 1.31 10.57 -4.63
CA PRO A 56 1.89 11.90 -4.42
C PRO A 56 2.62 12.41 -5.67
#